data_AF-A0A257CVL1-F1
#
_entry.id   AF-A0A257CVL1-F1
#
_cell.length_a   1.000
_cell.length_b   1.000
_cell.length_c   1.000
_cell.angle_alpha   90.00
_cell.angle_beta   90.00
_cell.angle_gamma   90.00
#
_symmetry.space_group_name_H-M   'P 1'
#
loop_
_entity.id
_entity.type
_entity.pdbx_description
1 polymer ?
#
loop_
_entity_poly.entity_id
_entity_poly.type
_entity_poly.pdbx_seq_one_letter_code
_entity_poly.pdbx_strand_id
1 'polypeptide(L)'
;MFFKALCHWATPLRRTLFTRAALLTSLAALSAHGAFAADSSPNAADYDGKAIDRIAPRFVLSAQRPLWPNAQINYYYNPQDQPAGISTADMEGLLRSAARKWENVCNVRFNYLGTTAVRPNLAATFETTDRVNVVGWELLTGSQAQFSGYVSWWYQNQGNAMIDADMFLNISGGAQFARNKPGLGALLTHEMGHMLAISHSNVQQSVMFAEPYNDFTYQATLRGDDAAACTTMYGPSAKIDANRIFNWTEQTFTQFLSPVGSTSQDLEGYHYRFYPSTNSYIAERNGVLYYLPVGGSVITLGTVTQFMPSASGAGF
;
A
#
# COMPACT_ATOMS: atom_id res chain seq x y z
N MET A 1 -5.05 43.90 19.93
CA MET A 1 -6.52 43.75 19.85
C MET A 1 -6.83 42.33 20.32
N PHE A 2 -7.35 42.10 21.52
CA PHE A 2 -8.77 42.23 21.95
C PHE A 2 -9.73 41.36 21.09
N PHE A 3 -10.65 40.53 21.60
CA PHE A 3 -10.82 39.82 22.89
C PHE A 3 -12.09 38.90 22.78
N LYS A 4 -12.11 37.69 23.37
CA LYS A 4 -13.32 36.94 23.83
C LYS A 4 -14.34 36.48 22.73
N ALA A 5 -15.32 35.61 22.96
CA ALA A 5 -15.94 35.15 24.23
C ALA A 5 -16.37 33.66 24.25
N LEU A 6 -16.59 33.13 25.46
CA LEU A 6 -17.39 31.93 25.71
C LEU A 6 -18.90 32.28 25.71
N CYS A 7 -19.77 31.28 25.59
CA CYS A 7 -21.06 31.30 26.30
C CYS A 7 -21.50 29.89 26.74
N HIS A 8 -21.99 29.77 27.98
CA HIS A 8 -22.58 28.56 28.60
C HIS A 8 -24.10 28.50 28.36
N TRP A 9 -24.69 27.30 28.41
CA TRP A 9 -26.04 27.08 28.95
C TRP A 9 -26.10 25.77 29.77
N ALA A 10 -27.06 25.66 30.68
CA ALA A 10 -26.98 24.83 31.89
C ALA A 10 -27.89 23.57 31.90
N THR A 11 -27.65 22.68 32.89
CA THR A 11 -28.51 21.54 33.28
C THR A 11 -29.53 21.95 34.37
N PRO A 12 -30.53 21.11 34.73
CA PRO A 12 -30.39 20.33 35.98
C PRO A 12 -31.22 19.01 36.17
N LEU A 13 -30.68 18.06 36.97
CA LEU A 13 -31.36 17.10 37.90
C LEU A 13 -32.30 15.98 37.30
N ARG A 14 -32.58 14.81 37.91
CA ARG A 14 -32.28 14.24 39.26
C ARG A 14 -32.31 12.67 39.32
N ARG A 15 -31.38 12.10 40.11
CA ARG A 15 -31.33 10.79 40.84
C ARG A 15 -32.46 9.74 40.74
N THR A 16 -32.04 8.46 40.74
CA THR A 16 -32.21 7.49 41.87
C THR A 16 -31.17 6.34 41.85
N LEU A 17 -30.92 5.73 43.02
CA LEU A 17 -29.97 4.63 43.28
C LEU A 17 -30.71 3.33 43.59
N PHE A 18 -30.10 2.16 43.32
CA PHE A 18 -30.25 0.97 44.18
C PHE A 18 -28.98 0.08 44.18
N THR A 19 -28.45 -0.17 45.38
CA THR A 19 -27.60 -1.32 45.78
C THR A 19 -28.34 -2.66 45.61
N ARG A 20 -27.80 -3.88 45.59
CA ARG A 20 -26.61 -4.56 46.20
C ARG A 20 -26.43 -5.92 45.44
N ALA A 21 -25.48 -6.83 45.63
CA ALA A 21 -24.36 -7.02 46.58
C ALA A 21 -23.18 -7.76 45.87
N ALA A 22 -22.51 -8.73 46.53
CA ALA A 22 -21.45 -9.60 46.01
C ALA A 22 -21.61 -11.06 46.47
N LEU A 23 -20.88 -12.01 45.87
CA LEU A 23 -20.44 -13.23 46.54
C LEU A 23 -19.05 -13.67 46.04
N LEU A 24 -18.29 -14.33 46.92
CA LEU A 24 -16.87 -14.68 46.80
C LEU A 24 -16.65 -16.19 46.52
N THR A 25 -15.37 -16.57 46.46
CA THR A 25 -14.77 -17.93 46.59
C THR A 25 -14.66 -18.79 45.32
N SER A 26 -13.64 -19.65 45.15
CA SER A 26 -12.16 -19.54 45.33
C SER A 26 -11.49 -20.87 44.87
N LEU A 27 -10.14 -20.91 44.84
CA LEU A 27 -9.26 -22.06 44.52
C LEU A 27 -9.19 -22.44 43.02
N ALA A 28 -8.04 -22.90 42.48
CA ALA A 28 -6.69 -23.06 43.05
C ALA A 28 -5.62 -22.63 42.04
N ALA A 29 -4.47 -22.15 42.53
CA ALA A 29 -3.30 -21.94 41.68
C ALA A 29 -2.60 -23.28 41.43
N LEU A 30 -2.38 -23.63 40.15
CA LEU A 30 -1.42 -24.66 39.77
C LEU A 30 -0.35 -24.01 38.90
N SER A 31 0.80 -23.74 39.50
CA SER A 31 1.95 -23.14 38.83
C SER A 31 2.68 -24.17 37.97
N ALA A 32 2.29 -24.27 36.69
CA ALA A 32 3.11 -24.90 35.67
C ALA A 32 3.92 -23.80 34.95
N HIS A 33 5.22 -23.75 35.19
CA HIS A 33 6.16 -22.99 34.35
C HIS A 33 6.33 -23.75 33.02
N GLY A 34 5.32 -23.65 32.14
CA GLY A 34 5.47 -24.01 30.74
C GLY A 34 6.35 -22.98 30.06
N ALA A 35 7.42 -23.43 29.40
CA ALA A 35 8.32 -22.53 28.68
C ALA A 35 7.55 -21.69 27.65
N PHE A 36 7.84 -20.40 27.58
CA PHE A 36 7.37 -19.54 26.49
C PHE A 36 8.02 -20.02 25.18
N ALA A 37 7.32 -20.88 24.45
CA ALA A 37 7.63 -21.12 23.05
C ALA A 37 7.39 -19.80 22.30
N ALA A 38 8.44 -19.30 21.64
CA ALA A 38 8.31 -18.23 20.67
C ALA A 38 7.62 -18.80 19.43
N ASP A 39 6.30 -18.86 19.47
CA ASP A 39 5.49 -19.15 18.28
C ASP A 39 5.66 -17.96 17.33
N SER A 40 6.24 -18.19 16.16
CA SER A 40 6.41 -17.20 15.09
C SER A 40 6.56 -17.95 13.76
N SER A 41 5.69 -17.66 12.80
CA SER A 41 5.65 -18.36 11.51
C SER A 41 6.07 -17.42 10.39
N PRO A 42 6.96 -17.85 9.47
CA PRO A 42 7.12 -17.16 8.19
C PRO A 42 5.80 -17.29 7.42
N ASN A 43 5.30 -16.18 6.88
CA ASN A 43 4.17 -16.18 5.95
C ASN A 43 4.73 -15.88 4.55
N ALA A 44 4.83 -16.90 3.70
CA ALA A 44 5.00 -16.68 2.27
C ALA A 44 3.75 -15.96 1.74
N ALA A 45 3.92 -14.85 1.02
CA ALA A 45 2.80 -14.07 0.50
C ALA A 45 2.12 -14.76 -0.70
N ASP A 46 2.88 -15.54 -1.48
CA ASP A 46 2.39 -16.41 -2.56
C ASP A 46 1.72 -17.67 -2.00
N TYR A 47 0.45 -17.54 -1.59
CA TYR A 47 -0.31 -18.67 -1.03
C TYR A 47 -0.99 -19.55 -2.10
N ASP A 48 -1.05 -20.84 -1.76
CA ASP A 48 -1.61 -21.97 -2.51
C ASP A 48 -3.12 -21.85 -2.82
N GLY A 49 -3.51 -22.32 -4.01
CA GLY A 49 -4.80 -22.03 -4.63
C GLY A 49 -6.02 -22.49 -3.84
N LYS A 50 -6.87 -21.53 -3.43
CA LYS A 50 -8.25 -21.77 -2.99
C LYS A 50 -9.22 -20.80 -3.64
N ALA A 51 -9.99 -21.30 -4.60
CA ALA A 51 -11.06 -20.56 -5.26
C ALA A 51 -12.17 -20.19 -4.25
N ILE A 52 -12.57 -18.90 -4.22
CA ILE A 52 -13.67 -18.39 -3.39
C ILE A 52 -14.56 -17.44 -4.22
N ASP A 53 -15.85 -17.49 -3.92
CA ASP A 53 -16.98 -16.98 -4.69
C ASP A 53 -16.99 -15.47 -5.02
N ARG A 54 -17.62 -15.11 -6.14
CA ARG A 54 -17.36 -13.89 -6.93
C ARG A 54 -18.18 -12.63 -6.57
N ILE A 55 -18.54 -12.40 -5.31
CA ILE A 55 -19.36 -11.23 -4.92
C ILE A 55 -18.78 -10.51 -3.70
N ALA A 56 -18.63 -9.18 -3.85
CA ALA A 56 -17.99 -8.19 -2.96
C ALA A 56 -16.44 -8.15 -3.02
N PRO A 57 -15.81 -6.96 -2.83
CA PRO A 57 -14.36 -6.83 -2.72
C PRO A 57 -13.85 -7.68 -1.55
N ARG A 58 -12.96 -8.62 -1.87
CA ARG A 58 -12.37 -9.59 -0.96
C ARG A 58 -10.87 -9.72 -1.23
N PHE A 59 -10.19 -8.58 -1.17
CA PHE A 59 -8.78 -8.56 -0.77
C PHE A 59 -8.57 -9.54 0.40
N VAL A 60 -7.62 -10.48 0.24
CA VAL A 60 -7.24 -11.34 1.35
C VAL A 60 -6.23 -10.56 2.18
N LEU A 61 -6.53 -10.38 3.46
CA LEU A 61 -5.51 -10.00 4.43
C LEU A 61 -4.95 -11.26 5.04
N SER A 62 -3.66 -11.24 5.37
CA SER A 62 -3.07 -12.19 6.34
C SER A 62 -4.02 -12.33 7.53
N ALA A 63 -4.21 -13.56 8.03
CA ALA A 63 -5.06 -13.80 9.20
C ALA A 63 -4.58 -13.03 10.44
N GLN A 64 -3.27 -12.77 10.51
CA GLN A 64 -2.60 -12.08 11.60
C GLN A 64 -2.65 -10.55 11.45
N ARG A 65 -2.66 -10.01 10.22
CA ARG A 65 -2.72 -8.56 9.93
C ARG A 65 -1.67 -7.71 10.67
N PRO A 66 -0.39 -8.10 10.66
CA PRO A 66 0.64 -7.31 11.33
C PRO A 66 0.78 -5.91 10.69
N LEU A 67 1.10 -4.93 11.52
CA LEU A 67 1.21 -3.53 11.11
C LEU A 67 2.62 -3.00 11.34
N TRP A 68 3.12 -2.16 10.44
CA TRP A 68 4.32 -1.38 10.69
C TRP A 68 4.13 -0.40 11.86
N PRO A 69 5.06 -0.36 12.83
CA PRO A 69 5.04 0.64 13.90
C PRO A 69 4.95 2.06 13.33
N ASN A 70 3.98 2.83 13.82
CA ASN A 70 3.66 4.18 13.34
C ASN A 70 3.35 4.29 11.84
N ALA A 71 2.99 3.17 11.19
CA ALA A 71 2.78 3.05 9.75
C ALA A 71 4.00 3.48 8.89
N GLN A 72 5.23 3.33 9.40
CA GLN A 72 6.46 3.70 8.69
C GLN A 72 7.24 2.47 8.21
N ILE A 73 7.57 2.45 6.92
CA ILE A 73 8.34 1.43 6.24
C ILE A 73 9.64 2.08 5.77
N ASN A 74 10.70 1.90 6.54
CA ASN A 74 12.04 2.31 6.16
C ASN A 74 12.65 1.24 5.26
N TYR A 75 13.17 1.58 4.09
CA TYR A 75 13.75 0.58 3.18
C TYR A 75 14.94 1.10 2.37
N TYR A 76 15.82 0.18 2.01
CA TYR A 76 16.97 0.42 1.14
C TYR A 76 16.80 -0.27 -0.22
N TYR A 77 17.65 0.10 -1.18
CA TYR A 77 17.81 -0.66 -2.42
C TYR A 77 19.24 -1.21 -2.56
N ASN A 78 19.37 -2.50 -2.84
CA ASN A 78 20.63 -3.12 -3.19
C ASN A 78 20.77 -3.20 -4.73
N PRO A 79 21.75 -2.49 -5.34
CA PRO A 79 21.96 -2.49 -6.78
C PRO A 79 22.84 -3.66 -7.27
N GLN A 80 23.24 -4.59 -6.40
CA GLN A 80 23.99 -5.79 -6.83
C GLN A 80 23.09 -6.66 -7.72
N ASP A 81 23.69 -7.26 -8.74
CA ASP A 81 23.03 -8.06 -9.78
C ASP A 81 21.90 -7.33 -10.56
N GLN A 82 21.78 -6.00 -10.41
CA GLN A 82 20.85 -5.17 -11.18
C GLN A 82 21.11 -5.34 -12.69
N PRO A 83 20.08 -5.63 -13.49
CA PRO A 83 20.21 -5.82 -14.93
C PRO A 83 20.74 -4.56 -15.64
N ALA A 84 21.78 -4.72 -16.46
CA ALA A 84 22.53 -3.60 -17.07
C ALA A 84 21.71 -2.63 -17.96
N GLY A 85 20.48 -2.99 -18.36
CA GLY A 85 19.56 -2.11 -19.10
C GLY A 85 18.61 -1.28 -18.22
N ILE A 86 18.71 -1.41 -16.90
CA ILE A 86 18.02 -0.59 -15.90
C ILE A 86 19.10 0.23 -15.19
N SER A 87 18.99 1.56 -15.16
CA SER A 87 19.91 2.36 -14.34
C SER A 87 19.46 2.38 -12.88
N THR A 88 20.38 2.57 -11.94
CA THR A 88 20.02 2.66 -10.51
C THR A 88 19.10 3.85 -10.24
N ALA A 89 19.28 4.95 -10.97
CA ALA A 89 18.38 6.11 -10.93
C ALA A 89 16.96 5.80 -11.45
N ASP A 90 16.82 5.02 -12.53
CA ASP A 90 15.51 4.53 -12.97
C ASP A 90 14.86 3.70 -11.86
N MET A 91 15.62 2.80 -11.25
CA MET A 91 15.12 1.88 -10.23
C MET A 91 14.67 2.62 -8.96
N GLU A 92 15.47 3.57 -8.47
CA GLU A 92 15.06 4.46 -7.37
C GLU A 92 13.79 5.25 -7.71
N GLY A 93 13.68 5.75 -8.94
CA GLY A 93 12.49 6.46 -9.42
C GLY A 93 11.24 5.57 -9.42
N LEU A 94 11.36 4.34 -9.91
CA LEU A 94 10.28 3.35 -9.96
C LEU A 94 9.86 2.91 -8.54
N LEU A 95 10.81 2.63 -7.65
CA LEU A 95 10.55 2.29 -6.24
C LEU A 95 9.78 3.42 -5.53
N ARG A 96 10.27 4.65 -5.61
CA ARG A 96 9.62 5.81 -4.98
C ARG A 96 8.25 6.09 -5.60
N SER A 97 8.04 5.79 -6.88
CA SER A 97 6.74 5.92 -7.54
C SER A 97 5.75 4.85 -7.07
N ALA A 98 6.16 3.57 -7.05
CA ALA A 98 5.35 2.46 -6.53
C ALA A 98 4.93 2.69 -5.07
N ALA A 99 5.88 3.12 -4.23
CA ALA A 99 5.64 3.43 -2.82
C ALA A 99 4.58 4.53 -2.65
N ARG A 100 4.72 5.66 -3.38
CA ARG A 100 3.78 6.78 -3.34
C ARG A 100 2.36 6.40 -3.75
N LYS A 101 2.14 5.38 -4.58
CA LYS A 101 0.78 4.91 -4.91
C LYS A 101 0.06 4.42 -3.65
N TRP A 102 0.74 3.66 -2.80
CA TRP A 102 0.19 3.21 -1.52
C TRP A 102 -0.01 4.38 -0.54
N GLU A 103 0.98 5.27 -0.39
CA GLU A 103 0.83 6.51 0.44
C GLU A 103 -0.36 7.38 0.00
N ASN A 104 -0.69 7.38 -1.30
CA ASN A 104 -1.80 8.13 -1.86
C ASN A 104 -3.19 7.57 -1.46
N VAL A 105 -3.31 6.28 -1.09
CA VAL A 105 -4.60 5.68 -0.69
C VAL A 105 -4.73 5.49 0.82
N CYS A 106 -3.65 5.16 1.53
CA CYS A 106 -3.68 4.85 2.96
C CYS A 106 -2.63 5.66 3.73
N ASN A 107 -2.83 5.83 5.04
CA ASN A 107 -1.94 6.60 5.91
C ASN A 107 -0.68 5.78 6.30
N VAL A 108 0.10 5.42 5.28
CA VAL A 108 1.42 4.78 5.38
C VAL A 108 2.52 5.74 4.92
N ARG A 109 3.76 5.47 5.35
CA ARG A 109 4.94 6.20 4.89
C ARG A 109 6.07 5.26 4.51
N PHE A 110 6.49 5.32 3.25
CA PHE A 110 7.64 4.60 2.73
C PHE A 110 8.86 5.52 2.68
N ASN A 111 9.79 5.35 3.62
CA ASN A 111 11.02 6.12 3.68
C ASN A 111 12.14 5.37 2.96
N TYR A 112 12.41 5.74 1.71
CA TYR A 112 13.60 5.25 1.01
C TYR A 112 14.87 5.88 1.59
N LEU A 113 15.76 5.05 2.12
CA LEU A 113 16.96 5.45 2.87
C LEU A 113 18.24 5.49 2.04
N GLY A 114 18.17 5.20 0.74
CA GLY A 114 19.33 5.16 -0.16
C GLY A 114 19.69 3.75 -0.62
N THR A 115 20.86 3.63 -1.26
CA THR A 115 21.42 2.33 -1.63
C THR A 115 22.14 1.68 -0.46
N THR A 116 22.22 0.35 -0.48
CA THR A 116 22.95 -0.45 0.52
C THR A 116 23.77 -1.55 -0.17
N ALA A 117 24.76 -2.08 0.55
CA ALA A 117 25.48 -3.30 0.18
C ALA A 117 24.88 -4.57 0.84
N VAL A 118 23.98 -4.41 1.82
CA VAL A 118 23.21 -5.52 2.42
C VAL A 118 22.27 -6.10 1.38
N ARG A 119 22.26 -7.42 1.18
CA ARG A 119 21.33 -8.09 0.27
C ARG A 119 20.01 -8.40 1.00
N PRO A 120 18.88 -8.47 0.29
CA PRO A 120 17.68 -9.06 0.86
C PRO A 120 17.96 -10.55 1.17
N ASN A 121 17.34 -11.09 2.22
CA ASN A 121 17.67 -12.40 2.79
C ASN A 121 16.52 -13.40 2.71
N LEU A 122 16.41 -14.11 1.57
CA LEU A 122 15.31 -15.03 1.29
C LEU A 122 15.27 -16.24 2.24
N ALA A 123 16.41 -16.55 2.85
CA ALA A 123 16.60 -17.68 3.75
C ALA A 123 16.50 -17.32 5.25
N ALA A 124 16.14 -16.07 5.58
CA ALA A 124 16.04 -15.62 6.96
C ALA A 124 14.94 -16.37 7.75
N THR A 125 15.30 -16.83 8.94
CA THR A 125 14.37 -17.20 10.01
C THR A 125 14.07 -16.00 10.89
N PHE A 126 13.10 -16.11 11.79
CA PHE A 126 12.78 -15.04 12.75
C PHE A 126 13.96 -14.67 13.67
N GLU A 127 14.87 -15.60 13.93
CA GLU A 127 16.10 -15.38 14.72
C GLU A 127 17.24 -14.76 13.91
N THR A 128 17.17 -14.80 12.56
CA THR A 128 18.28 -14.44 11.65
C THR A 128 17.95 -13.33 10.66
N THR A 129 16.70 -12.83 10.64
CA THR A 129 16.34 -11.55 10.02
C THR A 129 17.12 -10.40 10.66
N ASP A 130 17.68 -9.52 9.84
CA ASP A 130 18.50 -8.38 10.28
C ASP A 130 17.67 -7.13 10.60
N ARG A 131 16.37 -7.13 10.27
CA ARG A 131 15.40 -6.04 10.49
C ARG A 131 15.73 -4.82 9.62
N VAL A 132 16.22 -5.06 8.42
CA VAL A 132 16.59 -4.06 7.43
C VAL A 132 15.89 -4.39 6.12
N ASN A 133 14.73 -3.79 5.88
CA ASN A 133 13.99 -3.98 4.62
C ASN A 133 14.86 -3.58 3.41
N VAL A 134 15.25 -4.54 2.58
CA VAL A 134 15.98 -4.34 1.34
C VAL A 134 15.12 -4.77 0.15
N VAL A 135 15.10 -3.93 -0.88
CA VAL A 135 14.74 -4.35 -2.23
C VAL A 135 16.02 -4.68 -3.00
N GLY A 136 16.12 -5.85 -3.62
CA GLY A 136 17.32 -6.24 -4.36
C GLY A 136 17.04 -7.23 -5.48
N TRP A 137 18.09 -7.57 -6.23
CA TRP A 137 18.02 -8.55 -7.33
C TRP A 137 18.68 -9.86 -6.94
N GLU A 138 18.02 -10.98 -7.24
CA GLU A 138 18.54 -12.32 -6.98
C GLU A 138 18.01 -13.32 -8.01
N LEU A 139 18.67 -14.47 -8.16
CA LEU A 139 18.13 -15.59 -8.91
C LEU A 139 17.17 -16.39 -8.03
N LEU A 140 15.87 -16.22 -8.24
CA LEU A 140 14.89 -17.10 -7.61
C LEU A 140 15.02 -18.51 -8.19
N THR A 141 14.98 -19.52 -7.33
CA THR A 141 15.17 -20.94 -7.70
C THR A 141 14.05 -21.81 -7.11
N GLY A 142 14.05 -23.12 -7.42
CA GLY A 142 13.03 -24.04 -6.92
C GLY A 142 11.60 -23.61 -7.32
N SER A 143 10.67 -23.64 -6.37
CA SER A 143 9.28 -23.18 -6.57
C SER A 143 9.14 -21.68 -6.83
N GLN A 144 10.15 -20.87 -6.51
CA GLN A 144 10.14 -19.42 -6.70
C GLN A 144 10.67 -18.99 -8.08
N ALA A 145 11.31 -19.90 -8.82
CA ALA A 145 11.91 -19.61 -10.12
C ALA A 145 10.94 -19.05 -11.18
N GLN A 146 9.64 -19.34 -11.01
CA GLN A 146 8.56 -18.88 -11.88
C GLN A 146 8.06 -17.45 -11.57
N PHE A 147 8.43 -16.87 -10.43
CA PHE A 147 7.98 -15.55 -10.02
C PHE A 147 8.93 -14.45 -10.52
N SER A 148 8.38 -13.27 -10.80
CA SER A 148 9.16 -12.11 -11.25
C SER A 148 9.64 -11.23 -10.10
N GLY A 149 8.83 -11.15 -9.05
CA GLY A 149 9.16 -10.58 -7.75
C GLY A 149 8.75 -11.57 -6.66
N TYR A 150 9.19 -11.32 -5.44
CA TYR A 150 8.76 -12.03 -4.24
C TYR A 150 8.98 -11.11 -3.04
N VAL A 151 8.11 -11.18 -2.03
CA VAL A 151 8.36 -10.56 -0.72
C VAL A 151 8.25 -11.58 0.39
N SER A 152 9.30 -11.64 1.22
CA SER A 152 9.26 -12.32 2.50
C SER A 152 9.12 -11.27 3.60
N TRP A 153 8.28 -11.52 4.61
CA TRP A 153 8.08 -10.58 5.71
C TRP A 153 7.92 -11.28 7.06
N TRP A 154 8.35 -10.58 8.11
CA TRP A 154 8.41 -11.09 9.48
C TRP A 154 7.79 -10.06 10.44
N TYR A 155 7.12 -10.59 11.47
CA TYR A 155 6.39 -9.81 12.46
C TYR A 155 6.56 -10.42 13.85
N GLN A 156 6.45 -9.59 14.88
CA GLN A 156 6.42 -10.02 16.27
C GLN A 156 4.97 -10.26 16.71
N ASN A 157 4.69 -11.48 17.16
CA ASN A 157 3.38 -11.85 17.72
C ASN A 157 2.97 -10.97 18.90
N GLN A 158 3.92 -10.57 19.75
CA GLN A 158 3.66 -9.57 20.79
C GLN A 158 3.50 -8.17 20.16
N GLY A 159 2.27 -7.64 20.20
CA GLY A 159 1.95 -6.34 19.61
C GLY A 159 1.64 -6.39 18.11
N ASN A 160 1.73 -7.56 17.46
CA ASN A 160 1.41 -7.78 16.05
C ASN A 160 2.12 -6.80 15.11
N ALA A 161 3.42 -6.59 15.36
CA ALA A 161 4.22 -5.55 14.73
C ALA A 161 5.10 -6.13 13.62
N MET A 162 5.00 -5.59 12.40
CA MET A 162 5.98 -5.86 11.34
C MET A 162 7.37 -5.43 11.82
N ILE A 163 8.38 -6.26 11.55
CA ILE A 163 9.78 -5.98 11.89
C ILE A 163 10.71 -6.02 10.69
N ASP A 164 10.32 -6.74 9.63
CA ASP A 164 11.12 -6.91 8.44
C ASP A 164 10.23 -7.26 7.22
N ALA A 165 10.57 -6.76 6.04
CA ALA A 165 10.02 -7.16 4.76
C ALA A 165 11.06 -6.94 3.64
N ASP A 166 11.58 -8.02 3.10
CA ASP A 166 12.56 -8.04 2.01
C ASP A 166 11.91 -8.36 0.67
N MET A 167 12.34 -7.66 -0.38
CA MET A 167 11.83 -7.82 -1.75
C MET A 167 12.92 -8.30 -2.70
N PHE A 168 12.62 -9.38 -3.41
CA PHE A 168 13.51 -10.08 -4.32
C PHE A 168 13.00 -9.92 -5.75
N LEU A 169 13.82 -9.36 -6.63
CA LEU A 169 13.50 -9.19 -8.04
C LEU A 169 14.29 -10.23 -8.85
N ASN A 170 13.58 -11.08 -9.60
CA ASN A 170 14.18 -12.22 -10.26
C ASN A 170 15.04 -11.76 -11.46
N ILE A 171 16.35 -11.98 -11.38
CA ILE A 171 17.30 -11.58 -12.44
C ILE A 171 16.99 -12.21 -13.80
N SER A 172 16.31 -13.37 -13.85
CA SER A 172 15.91 -14.01 -15.10
C SER A 172 14.92 -13.15 -15.92
N GLY A 173 14.05 -12.38 -15.25
CA GLY A 173 13.18 -11.38 -15.88
C GLY A 173 13.89 -10.07 -16.22
N GLY A 174 15.12 -9.85 -15.76
CA GLY A 174 15.83 -8.56 -15.83
C GLY A 174 15.95 -7.96 -17.23
N ALA A 175 16.18 -8.79 -18.25
CA ALA A 175 16.25 -8.34 -19.64
C ALA A 175 14.88 -7.91 -20.20
N GLN A 176 13.78 -8.49 -19.71
CA GLN A 176 12.41 -8.08 -20.04
C GLN A 176 12.09 -6.73 -19.38
N PHE A 177 12.44 -6.57 -18.10
CA PHE A 177 12.22 -5.33 -17.36
C PHE A 177 13.05 -4.14 -17.90
N ALA A 178 14.27 -4.38 -18.35
CA ALA A 178 15.05 -3.38 -19.08
C ALA A 178 14.33 -2.84 -20.32
N ARG A 179 13.58 -3.68 -21.04
CA ARG A 179 12.78 -3.31 -22.21
C ARG A 179 11.38 -2.76 -21.84
N ASN A 180 10.88 -3.07 -20.64
CA ASN A 180 9.57 -2.67 -20.15
C ASN A 180 9.64 -2.15 -18.70
N LYS A 181 10.24 -0.97 -18.53
CA LYS A 181 10.31 -0.26 -17.23
C LYS A 181 8.93 0.03 -16.62
N PRO A 182 7.87 0.37 -17.39
CA PRO A 182 6.51 0.44 -16.84
C PRO A 182 6.04 -0.88 -16.21
N GLY A 183 6.35 -2.02 -16.84
CA GLY A 183 6.09 -3.35 -16.29
C GLY A 183 6.81 -3.62 -14.97
N LEU A 184 8.07 -3.21 -14.86
CA LEU A 184 8.80 -3.26 -13.59
C LEU A 184 8.13 -2.37 -12.51
N GLY A 185 7.73 -1.14 -12.87
CA GLY A 185 7.01 -0.26 -11.94
C GLY A 185 5.66 -0.81 -11.48
N ALA A 186 5.00 -1.61 -12.30
CA ALA A 186 3.76 -2.31 -11.96
C ALA A 186 4.03 -3.48 -10.99
N LEU A 187 5.03 -4.33 -11.27
CA LEU A 187 5.50 -5.38 -10.36
C LEU A 187 5.86 -4.78 -8.99
N LEU A 188 6.68 -3.72 -8.95
CA LEU A 188 7.05 -3.05 -7.70
C LEU A 188 5.84 -2.49 -6.93
N THR A 189 4.75 -2.12 -7.63
CA THR A 189 3.51 -1.69 -6.95
C THR A 189 2.82 -2.87 -6.26
N HIS A 190 2.80 -4.05 -6.89
CA HIS A 190 2.31 -5.30 -6.31
C HIS A 190 3.14 -5.73 -5.09
N GLU A 191 4.46 -5.87 -5.25
CA GLU A 191 5.35 -6.31 -4.17
C GLU A 191 5.32 -5.36 -2.95
N MET A 192 5.20 -4.05 -3.17
CA MET A 192 5.04 -3.10 -2.06
C MET A 192 3.72 -3.27 -1.28
N GLY A 193 2.69 -3.89 -1.87
CA GLY A 193 1.50 -4.31 -1.14
C GLY A 193 1.80 -5.45 -0.16
N HIS A 194 2.64 -6.41 -0.55
CA HIS A 194 3.10 -7.47 0.35
C HIS A 194 3.99 -6.94 1.48
N MET A 195 4.83 -5.92 1.22
CA MET A 195 5.55 -5.21 2.29
C MET A 195 4.60 -4.60 3.34
N LEU A 196 3.33 -4.32 2.99
CA LEU A 196 2.30 -3.82 3.91
C LEU A 196 1.50 -4.92 4.63
N ALA A 197 1.88 -6.20 4.45
CA ALA A 197 1.17 -7.41 4.88
C ALA A 197 -0.22 -7.59 4.23
N ILE A 198 -0.43 -7.01 3.05
CA ILE A 198 -1.60 -7.30 2.18
C ILE A 198 -1.30 -8.60 1.42
N SER A 199 -2.21 -9.57 1.43
CA SER A 199 -2.09 -10.81 0.64
C SER A 199 -2.80 -10.64 -0.71
N HIS A 200 -2.73 -11.65 -1.58
CA HIS A 200 -3.36 -11.57 -2.89
C HIS A 200 -4.86 -11.34 -2.83
N SER A 201 -5.40 -10.63 -3.82
CA SER A 201 -6.83 -10.43 -4.00
C SER A 201 -7.41 -11.49 -4.94
N ASN A 202 -8.71 -11.79 -4.77
CA ASN A 202 -9.50 -12.52 -5.76
C ASN A 202 -10.21 -11.60 -6.78
N VAL A 203 -10.08 -10.28 -6.64
CA VAL A 203 -10.67 -9.28 -7.54
C VAL A 203 -9.74 -9.06 -8.73
N GLN A 204 -10.12 -9.54 -9.92
CA GLN A 204 -9.24 -9.48 -11.10
C GLN A 204 -8.70 -8.08 -11.43
N GLN A 205 -9.38 -6.99 -11.09
CA GLN A 205 -8.85 -5.64 -11.39
C GLN A 205 -7.78 -5.17 -10.40
N SER A 206 -7.68 -5.77 -9.21
CA SER A 206 -6.74 -5.42 -8.14
C SER A 206 -5.29 -5.54 -8.61
N VAL A 207 -4.44 -4.64 -8.13
CA VAL A 207 -2.99 -4.77 -8.27
C VAL A 207 -2.49 -6.04 -7.59
N MET A 208 -3.07 -6.41 -6.44
CA MET A 208 -2.75 -7.62 -5.67
C MET A 208 -3.32 -8.92 -6.25
N PHE A 209 -3.89 -8.95 -7.46
CA PHE A 209 -4.43 -10.17 -8.08
C PHE A 209 -3.33 -11.08 -8.65
N ALA A 210 -3.45 -12.39 -8.43
CA ALA A 210 -2.42 -13.38 -8.80
C ALA A 210 -2.83 -14.48 -9.81
N GLU A 211 -4.12 -14.78 -10.00
CA GLU A 211 -4.55 -15.97 -10.77
C GLU A 211 -5.63 -15.72 -11.84
N PRO A 212 -5.25 -15.54 -13.14
CA PRO A 212 -3.90 -15.31 -13.64
C PRO A 212 -3.45 -13.88 -13.37
N TYR A 213 -2.15 -13.66 -13.17
CA TYR A 213 -1.58 -12.31 -13.13
C TYR A 213 -2.07 -11.45 -14.30
N ASN A 214 -2.55 -10.25 -13.98
CA ASN A 214 -3.00 -9.30 -15.00
C ASN A 214 -1.83 -8.76 -15.82
N ASP A 215 -2.16 -8.09 -16.93
CA ASP A 215 -1.16 -7.26 -17.58
C ASP A 215 -0.75 -6.07 -16.69
N PHE A 216 0.47 -5.59 -16.92
CA PHE A 216 1.10 -4.54 -16.13
C PHE A 216 0.33 -3.20 -16.12
N THR A 217 -0.59 -2.96 -17.05
CA THR A 217 -1.44 -1.75 -17.08
C THR A 217 -2.41 -1.73 -15.91
N TYR A 218 -2.98 -2.90 -15.57
CA TYR A 218 -3.84 -3.05 -14.39
C TYR A 218 -3.02 -2.93 -13.11
N GLN A 219 -1.91 -3.67 -13.02
CA GLN A 219 -1.01 -3.66 -11.86
C GLN A 219 -0.35 -2.30 -11.58
N ALA A 220 -0.26 -1.41 -12.57
CA ALA A 220 0.28 -0.07 -12.38
C ALA A 220 -0.63 0.88 -11.58
N THR A 221 -1.92 0.57 -11.41
CA THR A 221 -2.92 1.51 -10.84
C THR A 221 -3.76 0.86 -9.75
N LEU A 222 -3.63 1.34 -8.51
CA LEU A 222 -4.45 0.87 -7.39
C LEU A 222 -5.95 1.09 -7.64
N ARG A 223 -6.73 0.04 -7.35
CA ARG A 223 -8.20 -0.01 -7.43
C ARG A 223 -8.84 0.16 -6.07
N GLY A 224 -10.17 0.15 -6.05
CA GLY A 224 -10.97 0.22 -4.83
C GLY A 224 -10.72 -0.95 -3.88
N ASP A 225 -10.40 -2.14 -4.39
CA ASP A 225 -10.06 -3.31 -3.58
C ASP A 225 -8.67 -3.16 -2.92
N ASP A 226 -7.66 -2.69 -3.65
CA ASP A 226 -6.32 -2.40 -3.11
C ASP A 226 -6.38 -1.27 -2.06
N ALA A 227 -7.15 -0.21 -2.36
CA ALA A 227 -7.39 0.89 -1.44
C ALA A 227 -8.13 0.41 -0.18
N ALA A 228 -9.17 -0.42 -0.32
CA ALA A 228 -9.88 -0.99 0.82
C ALA A 228 -8.97 -1.88 1.68
N ALA A 229 -8.08 -2.67 1.07
CA ALA A 229 -7.08 -3.46 1.78
C ALA A 229 -6.15 -2.59 2.62
N CYS A 230 -5.49 -1.60 1.99
CA CYS A 230 -4.53 -0.77 2.72
C CYS A 230 -5.21 0.15 3.75
N THR A 231 -6.40 0.69 3.46
CA THR A 231 -7.12 1.53 4.44
C THR A 231 -7.70 0.73 5.60
N THR A 232 -8.00 -0.56 5.42
CA THR A 232 -8.36 -1.45 6.54
C THR A 232 -7.19 -1.66 7.51
N MET A 233 -5.96 -1.67 6.99
CA MET A 233 -4.74 -1.89 7.76
C MET A 233 -4.22 -0.59 8.42
N TYR A 234 -4.16 0.51 7.67
CA TYR A 234 -3.46 1.74 8.07
C TYR A 234 -4.34 3.00 8.10
N GLY A 235 -5.63 2.89 7.79
CA GLY A 235 -6.55 4.03 7.64
C GLY A 235 -6.41 4.77 6.30
N PRO A 236 -7.41 5.58 5.90
CA PRO A 236 -7.37 6.36 4.66
C PRO A 236 -6.35 7.48 4.69
N SER A 237 -5.71 7.74 3.54
CA SER A 237 -4.96 8.99 3.34
C SER A 237 -5.92 10.19 3.27
N ALA A 238 -5.44 11.39 3.57
CA ALA A 238 -6.23 12.61 3.43
C ALA A 238 -6.61 12.97 1.98
N LYS A 239 -6.07 12.24 0.98
CA LYS A 239 -6.23 12.49 -0.46
C LYS A 239 -6.76 11.27 -1.22
N ILE A 240 -7.27 10.25 -0.51
CA ILE A 240 -7.72 8.99 -1.11
C ILE A 240 -8.76 9.22 -2.23
N ASP A 241 -9.82 9.98 -1.97
CA ASP A 241 -10.91 10.16 -2.95
C ASP A 241 -10.43 10.91 -4.20
N ALA A 242 -9.58 11.93 -4.03
CA ALA A 242 -8.94 12.62 -5.16
C ALA A 242 -8.08 11.65 -5.98
N ASN A 243 -7.27 10.80 -5.33
CA ASN A 243 -6.43 9.81 -6.01
C ASN A 243 -7.22 8.71 -6.71
N ARG A 244 -8.32 8.22 -6.12
CA ARG A 244 -9.22 7.24 -6.76
C ARG A 244 -9.88 7.84 -8.01
N ILE A 245 -10.32 9.11 -7.93
CA ILE A 245 -10.82 9.85 -9.09
C ILE A 245 -9.73 10.05 -10.14
N PHE A 246 -8.50 10.43 -9.76
CA PHE A 246 -7.39 10.59 -10.70
C PHE A 246 -7.07 9.28 -11.43
N ASN A 247 -6.92 8.16 -10.70
CA ASN A 247 -6.75 6.81 -11.24
C ASN A 247 -7.87 6.44 -12.24
N TRP A 248 -9.13 6.76 -11.90
CA TRP A 248 -10.26 6.52 -12.79
C TRP A 248 -10.20 7.37 -14.06
N THR A 249 -9.93 8.68 -13.91
CA THR A 249 -9.91 9.61 -15.04
C THR A 249 -8.78 9.34 -16.02
N GLU A 250 -7.56 9.00 -15.55
CA GLU A 250 -6.44 8.75 -16.45
C GLU A 250 -6.62 7.47 -17.28
N GLN A 251 -7.32 6.46 -16.76
CA GLN A 251 -7.68 5.26 -17.53
C GLN A 251 -8.87 5.49 -18.47
N THR A 252 -9.85 6.31 -18.07
CA THR A 252 -11.08 6.55 -18.85
C THR A 252 -10.87 7.58 -19.97
N PHE A 253 -9.96 8.53 -19.76
CA PHE A 253 -9.77 9.72 -20.59
C PHE A 253 -8.30 9.87 -21.05
N THR A 254 -7.70 8.78 -21.51
CA THR A 254 -6.28 8.68 -21.92
C THR A 254 -5.88 9.68 -23.01
N GLN A 255 -6.83 10.16 -23.82
CA GLN A 255 -6.60 11.21 -24.82
C GLN A 255 -6.36 12.60 -24.20
N PHE A 256 -6.69 12.80 -22.93
CA PHE A 256 -6.49 14.04 -22.18
C PHE A 256 -5.47 13.90 -21.04
N LEU A 257 -5.26 12.68 -20.54
CA LEU A 257 -4.44 12.36 -19.38
C LEU A 257 -3.55 11.14 -19.69
N SER A 258 -2.33 11.38 -20.20
CA SER A 258 -1.38 10.30 -20.55
C SER A 258 0.07 10.64 -20.17
N PRO A 259 0.86 9.67 -19.65
CA PRO A 259 0.51 8.26 -19.43
C PRO A 259 -0.29 8.00 -18.14
N VAL A 260 -0.93 6.83 -18.09
CA VAL A 260 -1.54 6.28 -16.85
C VAL A 260 -0.48 5.96 -15.79
N GLY A 261 -0.87 5.91 -14.52
CA GLY A 261 0.03 5.68 -13.39
C GLY A 261 0.89 6.89 -13.01
N SER A 262 0.46 8.11 -13.38
CA SER A 262 1.21 9.34 -13.10
C SER A 262 1.23 9.68 -11.61
N THR A 263 2.39 10.14 -11.10
CA THR A 263 2.60 10.36 -9.65
C THR A 263 1.93 11.64 -9.15
N SER A 264 1.12 11.53 -8.10
CA SER A 264 0.54 12.69 -7.39
C SER A 264 1.57 13.52 -6.65
N GLN A 265 1.34 14.83 -6.60
CA GLN A 265 2.18 15.86 -6.01
C GLN A 265 1.30 16.91 -5.32
N ASP A 266 1.87 17.70 -4.41
CA ASP A 266 1.19 18.79 -3.72
C ASP A 266 1.96 20.11 -3.91
N LEU A 267 1.27 21.16 -4.34
CA LEU A 267 1.82 22.50 -4.55
C LEU A 267 0.76 23.58 -4.27
N GLU A 268 1.09 24.56 -3.44
CA GLU A 268 0.22 25.73 -3.11
C GLU A 268 -1.22 25.37 -2.65
N GLY A 269 -1.39 24.17 -2.09
CA GLY A 269 -2.67 23.62 -1.65
C GLY A 269 -3.47 22.88 -2.73
N TYR A 270 -2.95 22.74 -3.94
CA TYR A 270 -3.44 21.80 -4.94
C TYR A 270 -2.77 20.44 -4.74
N HIS A 271 -3.57 19.37 -4.75
CA HIS A 271 -3.12 17.99 -4.92
C HIS A 271 -3.32 17.62 -6.39
N TYR A 272 -2.26 17.30 -7.14
CA TYR A 272 -2.32 17.23 -8.60
C TYR A 272 -1.47 16.11 -9.21
N ARG A 273 -1.74 15.79 -10.48
CA ARG A 273 -0.87 14.99 -11.36
C ARG A 273 -0.56 15.76 -12.63
N PHE A 274 0.66 15.58 -13.13
CA PHE A 274 1.11 16.06 -14.44
C PHE A 274 1.23 14.87 -15.40
N TYR A 275 0.72 15.05 -16.62
CA TYR A 275 0.68 14.04 -17.67
C TYR A 275 1.57 14.49 -18.84
N PRO A 276 2.84 14.06 -18.92
CA PRO A 276 3.79 14.58 -19.89
C PRO A 276 3.43 14.36 -21.36
N SER A 277 2.75 13.26 -21.72
CA SER A 277 2.42 12.97 -23.13
C SER A 277 1.32 13.89 -23.67
N THR A 278 0.39 14.30 -22.80
CA THR A 278 -0.69 15.26 -23.11
C THR A 278 -0.36 16.69 -22.67
N ASN A 279 0.78 16.89 -22.01
CA ASN A 279 1.23 18.13 -21.36
C ASN A 279 0.10 18.82 -20.57
N SER A 280 -0.59 18.04 -19.75
CA SER A 280 -1.81 18.43 -19.05
C SER A 280 -1.75 18.11 -17.57
N TYR A 281 -2.63 18.73 -16.78
CA TYR A 281 -2.74 18.51 -15.34
C TYR A 281 -4.18 18.21 -14.93
N ILE A 282 -4.35 17.31 -13.97
CA ILE A 282 -5.57 17.22 -13.15
C ILE A 282 -5.22 17.59 -11.71
N ALA A 283 -6.10 18.32 -11.02
CA ALA A 283 -5.86 18.76 -9.65
C ALA A 283 -7.13 18.77 -8.80
N GLU A 284 -6.95 18.65 -7.49
CA GLU A 284 -7.96 18.83 -6.44
C GLU A 284 -7.51 19.96 -5.52
N ARG A 285 -8.44 20.86 -5.15
CA ARG A 285 -8.24 21.82 -4.08
C ARG A 285 -9.57 22.10 -3.38
N ASN A 286 -9.59 21.95 -2.05
CA ASN A 286 -10.76 22.16 -1.20
C ASN A 286 -12.01 21.37 -1.65
N GLY A 287 -11.81 20.15 -2.17
CA GLY A 287 -12.87 19.28 -2.68
C GLY A 287 -13.35 19.62 -4.10
N VAL A 288 -12.75 20.61 -4.77
CA VAL A 288 -13.04 20.99 -6.16
C VAL A 288 -11.99 20.42 -7.10
N LEU A 289 -12.43 19.85 -8.21
CA LEU A 289 -11.59 19.25 -9.25
C LEU A 289 -11.36 20.23 -10.42
N TYR A 290 -10.13 20.23 -10.92
CA TYR A 290 -9.65 21.11 -11.97
C TYR A 290 -8.89 20.33 -13.04
N TYR A 291 -8.95 20.80 -14.27
CA TYR A 291 -8.14 20.32 -15.40
C TYR A 291 -7.47 21.51 -16.09
N LEU A 292 -6.18 21.37 -16.43
CA LEU A 292 -5.41 22.33 -17.20
C LEU A 292 -4.87 21.63 -18.46
N PRO A 293 -5.44 21.89 -19.64
CA PRO A 293 -4.88 21.41 -20.91
C PRO A 293 -3.65 22.21 -21.33
N VAL A 294 -2.84 21.63 -22.21
CA VAL A 294 -1.69 22.30 -22.83
C VAL A 294 -2.08 23.63 -23.46
N GLY A 295 -1.41 24.72 -23.05
CA GLY A 295 -1.62 26.08 -23.58
C GLY A 295 -2.99 26.70 -23.28
N GLY A 296 -3.83 26.07 -22.46
CA GLY A 296 -5.16 26.57 -22.12
C GLY A 296 -5.24 27.25 -20.75
N SER A 297 -6.47 27.59 -20.37
CA SER A 297 -6.82 28.07 -19.02
C SER A 297 -7.23 26.92 -18.12
N VAL A 298 -7.16 27.11 -16.79
CA VAL A 298 -7.69 26.14 -15.81
C VAL A 298 -9.21 26.04 -15.94
N ILE A 299 -9.71 24.82 -16.08
CA ILE A 299 -11.12 24.46 -16.18
C ILE A 299 -11.55 23.82 -14.87
N THR A 300 -12.65 24.29 -14.28
CA THR A 300 -13.30 23.62 -13.13
C THR A 300 -14.17 22.48 -13.65
N LEU A 301 -13.94 21.25 -13.16
CA LEU A 301 -14.68 20.05 -13.58
C LEU A 301 -15.93 19.79 -12.73
N GLY A 302 -15.88 20.13 -11.43
CA GLY A 302 -16.92 19.81 -10.45
C GLY A 302 -16.29 19.51 -9.08
N THR A 303 -16.95 18.72 -8.24
CA THR A 303 -16.43 18.36 -6.90
C THR A 303 -16.05 16.88 -6.78
N VAL A 304 -15.17 16.56 -5.83
CA VAL A 304 -14.81 15.18 -5.47
C VAL A 304 -16.07 14.34 -5.19
N THR A 305 -16.99 14.87 -4.38
CA THR A 305 -18.26 14.22 -4.05
C THR A 305 -19.13 13.91 -5.27
N GLN A 306 -19.08 14.73 -6.32
CA GLN A 306 -19.82 14.52 -7.57
C GLN A 306 -19.26 13.37 -8.41
N PHE A 307 -17.93 13.20 -8.44
CA PHE A 307 -17.26 12.20 -9.29
C PHE A 307 -16.92 10.88 -8.58
N MET A 308 -16.84 10.86 -7.25
CA MET A 308 -16.53 9.64 -6.49
C MET A 308 -17.50 8.47 -6.75
N PRO A 309 -18.82 8.66 -6.96
CA PRO A 309 -19.71 7.58 -7.36
C PRO A 309 -19.35 6.94 -8.70
N SER A 310 -18.88 7.74 -9.68
CA SER A 310 -18.44 7.23 -10.99
C SER A 310 -17.13 6.45 -10.90
N ALA A 311 -16.15 6.97 -10.16
CA ALA A 311 -14.88 6.27 -9.95
C ALA A 311 -15.09 4.96 -9.16
N SER A 312 -15.89 4.98 -8.09
CA SER A 312 -16.22 3.76 -7.32
C SER A 312 -17.03 2.75 -8.14
N GLY A 313 -17.98 3.21 -8.96
CA GLY A 313 -18.73 2.36 -9.89
C GLY A 313 -17.86 1.73 -10.98
N ALA A 314 -16.73 2.35 -11.32
CA ALA A 314 -15.71 1.82 -12.22
C ALA A 314 -14.61 0.99 -11.51
N GLY A 315 -14.78 0.69 -10.21
CA GLY A 315 -13.87 -0.15 -9.43
C GLY A 315 -12.63 0.55 -8.87
N PHE A 316 -12.60 1.89 -8.81
CA PHE A 316 -11.51 2.68 -8.22
C PHE A 316 -11.83 3.15 -6.81
#